data_AF-A0AAU9L0T5-F1
#
_entry.id   AF-A0AAU9L0T5-F1
#
_cell.length_a   1.000
_cell.length_b   1.000
_cell.length_c   1.000
_cell.angle_alpha   90.00
_cell.angle_beta   90.00
_cell.angle_gamma   90.00
#
_symmetry.space_group_name_H-M   'P 1'
#
loop_
_entity.id
_entity.type
_entity.pdbx_description
1 polymer ?
#
loop_
_entity_poly.entity_id
_entity_poly.type
_entity_poly.pdbx_seq_one_letter_code
_entity_poly.pdbx_strand_id
1 'polypeptide(L)'
;MFHRALRSSSLLLPRVVAAAPLQIACASATALSPSISRLFVNNKKCIYGLVVQTHVFLLRKLLVLHQYAVEYLKVKDIIVCGHYGCGGVHAAVDNKHLGLLDNWLRNIRDVARIHSNELQEISDHDQRMRRMVELNTIEQCINVFKIGLVQRHQVKYGFPRIHGLVYDLKNGQLNEMDIDFDSYVQKYQSIYKLHSFPAEVPKHRSQLQCNMIRSLAEGHDEEPGRVSVKFMKRAMSKEPILFSETEINSAITRAQEDETDDSTVDIEKIVSYFDH
;
A
#
# COMPACT_ATOMS: atom_id res chain seq x y z
N MET A 1 -13.14 9.39 -10.80
CA MET A 1 -12.58 10.77 -10.65
C MET A 1 -11.10 10.90 -11.04
N PHE A 2 -10.31 9.81 -11.10
CA PHE A 2 -8.89 9.83 -11.48
C PHE A 2 -8.61 10.28 -12.94
N HIS A 3 -9.52 9.96 -13.86
CA HIS A 3 -9.33 10.19 -15.30
C HIS A 3 -9.35 11.67 -15.74
N ARG A 4 -9.87 12.59 -14.91
CA ARG A 4 -10.07 14.02 -15.27
C ARG A 4 -8.91 14.94 -14.84
N ALA A 5 -8.08 14.51 -13.88
CA ALA A 5 -7.00 15.33 -13.33
C ALA A 5 -5.72 15.34 -14.19
N LEU A 6 -5.63 14.48 -15.21
CA LEU A 6 -4.42 14.30 -16.03
C LEU A 6 -4.22 15.34 -17.14
N ARG A 7 -5.16 16.29 -17.33
CA ARG A 7 -5.16 17.20 -18.49
C ARG A 7 -4.73 18.65 -18.24
N SER A 8 -4.51 19.09 -17.00
CA SER A 8 -4.18 20.49 -16.76
C SER A 8 -3.12 20.66 -15.67
N SER A 9 -1.93 21.10 -16.06
CA SER A 9 -1.31 22.35 -15.58
C SER A 9 0.21 22.30 -15.70
N SER A 10 0.72 23.13 -16.61
CA SER A 10 2.04 23.73 -16.58
C SER A 10 2.25 24.51 -15.27
N LEU A 11 3.31 24.20 -14.52
CA LEU A 11 4.05 25.15 -13.67
C LEU A 11 5.29 24.47 -13.06
N LEU A 12 6.45 25.01 -13.41
CA LEU A 12 7.77 24.68 -12.88
C LEU A 12 7.91 25.22 -11.44
N LEU A 13 8.51 24.45 -10.53
CA LEU A 13 9.56 24.85 -9.57
C LEU A 13 9.95 23.64 -8.67
N PRO A 14 11.22 23.55 -8.21
CA PRO A 14 11.81 22.33 -7.67
C PRO A 14 11.56 22.20 -6.17
N ARG A 15 10.89 21.12 -5.73
CA ARG A 15 10.85 20.74 -4.31
C ARG A 15 10.99 19.23 -4.18
N VAL A 16 12.15 18.85 -3.63
CA VAL A 16 12.59 17.53 -3.12
C VAL A 16 11.63 16.38 -3.41
N VAL A 17 11.94 15.68 -4.49
CA VAL A 17 11.26 14.46 -4.93
C VAL A 17 11.97 13.29 -4.26
N ALA A 18 11.40 12.75 -3.17
CA ALA A 18 11.76 11.41 -2.72
C ALA A 18 11.03 10.37 -3.57
N ALA A 19 11.26 10.39 -4.89
CA ALA A 19 11.06 9.21 -5.71
C ALA A 19 12.34 8.42 -5.54
N ALA A 20 12.34 7.35 -4.75
CA ALA A 20 13.38 6.36 -4.87
C ALA A 20 13.20 5.73 -6.27
N PRO A 21 14.06 6.04 -7.25
CA PRO A 21 13.94 5.43 -8.56
C PRO A 21 14.63 4.08 -8.41
N LEU A 22 13.88 3.04 -8.11
CA LEU A 22 14.38 1.69 -8.33
C LEU A 22 13.36 0.93 -9.17
N GLN A 23 13.49 1.11 -10.48
CA GLN A 23 12.94 0.20 -11.48
C GLN A 23 13.53 -1.19 -11.23
N ILE A 24 12.81 -2.01 -10.47
CA ILE A 24 12.74 -3.42 -10.83
C ILE A 24 11.50 -3.49 -11.71
N ALA A 25 11.57 -2.94 -12.92
CA ALA A 25 10.67 -3.35 -13.97
C ALA A 25 11.31 -4.56 -14.66
N CYS A 26 10.59 -5.29 -15.52
CA CYS A 26 11.26 -6.20 -16.43
C CYS A 26 12.43 -5.44 -17.09
N ALA A 27 13.62 -6.02 -17.25
CA ALA A 27 14.77 -5.27 -17.81
C ALA A 27 14.46 -4.68 -19.21
N SER A 28 13.45 -5.19 -19.90
CA SER A 28 12.87 -4.65 -21.14
C SER A 28 12.06 -3.35 -20.98
N ALA A 29 11.61 -3.03 -19.77
CA ALA A 29 10.85 -1.84 -19.43
C ALA A 29 11.74 -0.61 -19.13
N THR A 30 13.06 -0.72 -19.33
CA THR A 30 13.99 0.44 -19.33
C THR A 30 13.59 1.48 -20.40
N ALA A 31 12.73 1.11 -21.35
CA ALA A 31 12.10 1.99 -22.34
C ALA A 31 10.74 2.59 -21.91
N LEU A 32 10.27 2.39 -20.67
CA LEU A 32 9.10 3.10 -20.12
C LEU A 32 9.45 4.58 -19.93
N SER A 33 9.28 5.29 -21.04
CA SER A 33 9.51 6.68 -21.38
C SER A 33 9.32 7.72 -20.25
N PRO A 34 10.02 8.89 -20.34
CA PRO A 34 9.75 10.10 -19.56
C PRO A 34 8.26 10.48 -19.41
N SER A 35 7.38 10.01 -20.30
CA SER A 35 5.93 10.19 -20.25
C SER A 35 5.28 9.56 -19.01
N ILE A 36 5.70 8.34 -18.62
CA ILE A 36 5.21 7.66 -17.41
C ILE A 36 5.71 8.42 -16.19
N SER A 37 7.02 8.73 -16.13
CA SER A 37 7.58 9.53 -15.04
C SER A 37 6.87 10.88 -14.87
N ARG A 38 6.50 11.59 -15.96
CA ARG A 38 5.77 12.86 -15.90
C ARG A 38 4.31 12.73 -15.46
N LEU A 39 3.61 11.66 -15.88
CA LEU A 39 2.24 11.36 -15.45
C LEU A 39 2.11 11.26 -13.93
N PHE A 40 3.18 10.82 -13.27
CA PHE A 40 3.16 10.53 -11.85
C PHE A 40 3.96 11.48 -10.95
N VAL A 41 4.86 12.29 -11.51
CA VAL A 41 5.50 13.41 -10.78
C VAL A 41 4.44 14.40 -10.24
N ASN A 42 3.28 14.49 -10.90
CA ASN A 42 2.16 15.33 -10.43
C ASN A 42 1.45 14.75 -9.20
N ASN A 43 1.47 13.42 -9.00
CA ASN A 43 0.86 12.74 -7.83
C ASN A 43 1.95 12.44 -6.79
N LYS A 44 2.27 13.47 -6.00
CA LYS A 44 3.46 13.66 -5.15
C LYS A 44 3.88 12.57 -4.15
N LYS A 45 3.33 11.34 -4.10
CA LYS A 45 3.73 10.29 -3.12
C LYS A 45 3.39 8.83 -3.55
N CYS A 46 4.02 8.29 -4.61
CA CYS A 46 3.82 6.90 -5.04
C CYS A 46 5.12 6.06 -5.03
N ILE A 47 5.04 4.77 -4.67
CA ILE A 47 6.12 3.78 -4.89
C ILE A 47 5.82 2.96 -6.15
N TYR A 48 6.85 2.68 -6.95
CA TYR A 48 6.83 1.66 -8.00
C TYR A 48 7.57 0.42 -7.55
N GLY A 49 6.96 -0.75 -7.67
CA GLY A 49 7.65 -1.99 -7.37
C GLY A 49 7.06 -3.18 -8.12
N LEU A 50 7.91 -3.92 -8.83
CA LEU A 50 7.67 -5.32 -9.09
C LEU A 50 7.98 -6.07 -7.79
N VAL A 51 6.97 -6.68 -7.19
CA VAL A 51 7.18 -7.61 -6.09
C VAL A 51 7.45 -8.98 -6.68
N VAL A 52 8.53 -9.62 -6.25
CA VAL A 52 8.91 -10.98 -6.64
C VAL A 52 9.07 -11.76 -5.35
N GLN A 53 8.14 -12.66 -5.10
CA GLN A 53 7.88 -13.23 -3.78
C GLN A 53 8.93 -14.25 -3.27
N THR A 54 10.02 -14.60 -3.96
CA THR A 54 10.81 -15.79 -3.55
C THR A 54 12.34 -15.75 -3.59
N HIS A 55 13.02 -14.59 -3.69
CA HIS A 55 14.48 -14.59 -3.56
C HIS A 55 14.95 -13.96 -2.24
N VAL A 56 15.49 -14.74 -1.31
CA VAL A 56 15.91 -14.28 0.04
C VAL A 56 16.81 -13.03 -0.01
N PHE A 57 17.65 -12.88 -1.04
CA PHE A 57 18.48 -11.70 -1.27
C PHE A 57 17.74 -10.47 -1.84
N LEU A 58 16.71 -10.64 -2.67
CA LEU A 58 15.87 -9.54 -3.17
C LEU A 58 14.77 -9.18 -2.18
N LEU A 59 14.25 -10.16 -1.43
CA LEU A 59 13.25 -9.99 -0.38
C LEU A 59 13.71 -8.97 0.65
N ARG A 60 14.98 -9.04 1.09
CA ARG A 60 15.53 -8.09 2.06
C ARG A 60 15.60 -6.67 1.51
N LYS A 61 16.02 -6.48 0.24
CA LYS A 61 16.06 -5.16 -0.40
C LYS A 61 14.66 -4.59 -0.60
N LEU A 62 13.72 -5.42 -1.04
CA LEU A 62 12.36 -5.03 -1.31
C LEU A 62 11.61 -4.68 -0.02
N LEU A 63 11.76 -5.47 1.05
CA LEU A 63 11.17 -5.18 2.35
C LEU A 63 11.74 -3.90 2.94
N VAL A 64 13.06 -3.66 2.85
CA VAL A 64 13.67 -2.40 3.29
C VAL A 64 13.14 -1.20 2.49
N LEU A 65 12.91 -1.34 1.18
CA LEU A 65 12.33 -0.28 0.36
C LEU A 65 10.88 0.02 0.76
N HIS A 66 10.04 -1.02 0.93
CA HIS A 66 8.68 -0.84 1.40
C HIS A 66 8.67 -0.22 2.79
N GLN A 67 9.58 -0.64 3.67
CA GLN A 67 9.76 -0.05 4.99
C GLN A 67 10.09 1.42 4.93
N TYR A 68 11.11 1.79 4.17
CA TYR A 68 11.50 3.18 4.05
C TYR A 68 10.34 4.04 3.51
N ALA A 69 9.70 3.59 2.45
CA ALA A 69 8.70 4.41 1.79
C ALA A 69 7.36 4.47 2.54
N VAL A 70 6.94 3.39 3.21
CA VAL A 70 5.73 3.39 4.03
C VAL A 70 5.98 4.05 5.39
N GLU A 71 7.04 3.69 6.12
CA GLU A 71 7.27 4.22 7.47
C GLU A 71 7.91 5.60 7.50
N TYR A 72 8.78 5.95 6.55
CA TYR A 72 9.50 7.23 6.58
C TYR A 72 8.96 8.24 5.56
N LEU A 73 8.72 7.83 4.31
CA LEU A 73 8.17 8.74 3.30
C LEU A 73 6.64 8.91 3.40
N LYS A 74 5.96 8.00 4.11
CA LYS A 74 4.51 8.01 4.33
C LYS A 74 3.76 8.09 3.00
N VAL A 75 4.13 7.23 2.04
CA VAL A 75 3.47 7.18 0.73
C VAL A 75 2.00 6.81 0.89
N LYS A 76 1.14 7.44 0.08
CA LYS A 76 -0.31 7.17 0.15
C LYS A 76 -0.73 6.07 -0.81
N ASP A 77 0.04 5.87 -1.88
CA ASP A 77 -0.30 4.97 -2.97
C ASP A 77 0.93 4.13 -3.35
N ILE A 78 0.73 2.84 -3.58
CA ILE A 78 1.70 1.90 -4.13
C ILE A 78 1.16 1.46 -5.48
N ILE A 79 2.00 1.52 -6.51
CA ILE A 79 1.65 1.12 -7.86
C ILE A 79 2.49 -0.09 -8.23
N VAL A 80 1.81 -1.19 -8.56
CA VAL A 80 2.42 -2.36 -9.20
C VAL A 80 2.12 -2.24 -10.69
N CYS A 81 3.15 -2.10 -11.51
CA CYS A 81 2.99 -1.87 -12.94
C CYS A 81 3.55 -3.05 -13.75
N GLY A 82 2.66 -3.73 -14.48
CA GLY A 82 3.01 -4.67 -15.55
C GLY A 82 3.03 -3.99 -16.91
N HIS A 83 3.44 -4.71 -17.95
CA HIS A 83 3.31 -4.24 -19.32
C HIS A 83 3.09 -5.38 -20.30
N TYR A 84 2.28 -5.15 -21.33
CA TYR A 84 2.09 -6.14 -22.40
C TYR A 84 3.38 -6.35 -23.20
N GLY A 85 3.55 -7.56 -23.74
CA GLY A 85 4.79 -7.95 -24.44
C GLY A 85 5.97 -8.16 -23.50
N CYS A 86 5.72 -8.43 -22.21
CA CYS A 86 6.79 -8.69 -21.24
C CYS A 86 7.55 -9.98 -21.59
N GLY A 87 8.79 -9.83 -22.07
CA GLY A 87 9.65 -10.95 -22.43
C GLY A 87 9.88 -11.95 -21.29
N GLY A 88 9.86 -11.49 -20.03
CA GLY A 88 9.92 -12.37 -18.86
C GLY A 88 8.68 -13.25 -18.70
N VAL A 89 7.49 -12.70 -18.93
CA VAL A 89 6.24 -13.48 -18.91
C VAL A 89 6.20 -14.49 -20.04
N HIS A 90 6.55 -14.08 -21.26
CA HIS A 90 6.66 -14.99 -22.39
C HIS A 90 7.65 -16.14 -22.12
N ALA A 91 8.85 -15.83 -21.61
CA ALA A 91 9.83 -16.85 -21.27
C ALA A 91 9.37 -17.81 -20.17
N ALA A 92 8.58 -17.32 -19.22
CA ALA A 92 8.02 -18.13 -18.14
C ALA A 92 6.97 -19.11 -18.66
N VAL A 93 6.01 -18.64 -19.47
CA VAL A 93 4.90 -19.48 -19.98
C VAL A 93 5.38 -20.45 -21.06
N ASP A 94 6.28 -20.02 -21.94
CA ASP A 94 6.90 -20.88 -22.96
C ASP A 94 7.85 -21.94 -22.34
N ASN A 95 8.03 -21.94 -21.01
CA ASN A 95 8.95 -22.80 -20.28
C ASN A 95 10.38 -22.79 -20.85
N LYS A 96 10.83 -21.63 -21.33
CA LYS A 96 12.20 -21.48 -21.84
C LYS A 96 13.18 -21.65 -20.68
N HIS A 97 14.20 -22.47 -20.90
CA HIS A 97 15.30 -22.66 -19.96
C HIS A 97 16.34 -21.55 -20.15
N LEU A 98 16.39 -20.63 -19.18
CA LEU A 98 17.27 -19.46 -19.20
C LEU A 98 18.31 -19.50 -18.05
N GLY A 99 18.58 -20.67 -17.49
CA GLY A 99 19.61 -20.89 -16.48
C GLY A 99 19.27 -20.24 -15.15
N LEU A 100 20.11 -19.32 -14.66
CA LEU A 100 19.90 -18.65 -13.37
C LEU A 100 18.57 -17.86 -13.32
N LEU A 101 18.08 -17.39 -14.47
CA LEU A 101 16.82 -16.67 -14.57
C LEU A 101 15.61 -17.58 -14.30
N ASP A 102 15.73 -18.90 -14.44
CA ASP A 102 14.62 -19.83 -14.22
C ASP A 102 14.11 -19.78 -12.77
N ASN A 103 14.99 -19.51 -11.80
CA ASN A 103 14.59 -19.34 -10.39
C ASN A 103 13.73 -18.10 -10.19
N TRP A 104 13.98 -17.04 -10.97
CA TRP A 104 13.18 -15.82 -10.95
C TRP A 104 11.84 -16.03 -11.68
N LEU A 105 11.88 -16.64 -12.87
CA LEU A 105 10.71 -16.96 -13.68
C LEU A 105 9.77 -17.97 -13.02
N ARG A 106 10.27 -18.80 -12.09
CA ARG A 106 9.45 -19.73 -11.31
C ARG A 106 8.25 -19.05 -10.64
N ASN A 107 8.41 -17.81 -10.17
CA ASN A 107 7.29 -17.05 -9.59
C ASN A 107 6.17 -16.79 -10.58
N ILE A 108 6.54 -16.45 -11.83
CA ILE A 108 5.56 -16.21 -12.90
C ILE A 108 4.91 -17.55 -13.28
N ARG A 109 5.67 -18.65 -13.30
CA ARG A 109 5.14 -20.00 -13.52
C ARG A 109 4.19 -20.43 -12.41
N ASP A 110 4.43 -20.02 -11.17
CA ASP A 110 3.52 -20.28 -10.05
C ASP A 110 2.19 -19.55 -10.21
N VAL A 111 2.20 -18.29 -10.67
CA VAL A 111 0.97 -17.58 -11.03
C VAL A 111 0.24 -18.32 -12.16
N ALA A 112 0.96 -18.77 -13.19
CA ALA A 112 0.36 -19.54 -14.28
C ALA A 112 -0.24 -20.87 -13.81
N ARG A 113 0.35 -21.51 -12.79
CA ARG A 113 -0.16 -22.73 -12.16
C ARG A 113 -1.45 -22.47 -11.38
N ILE A 114 -1.49 -21.39 -10.58
CA ILE A 114 -2.67 -21.00 -9.79
C ILE A 114 -3.86 -20.71 -10.71
N HIS A 115 -3.62 -20.02 -11.82
CA HIS A 115 -4.65 -19.61 -12.78
C HIS A 115 -4.71 -20.51 -14.02
N SER A 116 -4.26 -21.76 -13.89
CA SER A 116 -4.10 -22.66 -15.03
C SER A 116 -5.39 -22.94 -15.78
N ASN A 117 -6.52 -23.12 -15.07
CA ASN A 117 -7.82 -23.36 -15.68
C ASN A 117 -8.26 -22.16 -16.55
N GLU A 118 -8.20 -20.94 -16.01
CA GLU A 118 -8.55 -19.72 -16.74
C GLU A 118 -7.67 -19.51 -17.97
N LEU A 119 -6.35 -19.74 -17.83
CA LEU A 119 -5.42 -19.59 -18.94
C LEU A 119 -5.64 -20.65 -20.03
N GLN A 120 -6.10 -21.86 -19.68
CA GLN A 120 -6.36 -22.94 -20.64
C GLN A 120 -7.62 -22.69 -21.48
N GLU A 121 -8.59 -21.94 -20.97
CA GLU A 121 -9.79 -21.54 -21.71
C GLU A 121 -9.46 -20.56 -22.86
N ILE A 122 -8.34 -19.84 -22.77
CA ILE A 122 -7.90 -18.88 -23.79
C ILE A 122 -7.10 -19.59 -24.88
N SER A 123 -7.75 -19.83 -26.01
CA SER A 123 -7.14 -20.53 -27.16
C SER A 123 -6.06 -19.70 -27.84
N ASP A 124 -6.29 -18.38 -27.99
CA ASP A 124 -5.34 -17.48 -28.64
C ASP A 124 -4.10 -17.25 -27.76
N HIS A 125 -2.92 -17.48 -28.35
CA HIS A 125 -1.66 -17.39 -27.63
C HIS A 125 -1.38 -15.96 -27.12
N ASP A 126 -1.59 -14.94 -27.95
CA ASP A 126 -1.27 -13.57 -27.60
C ASP A 126 -2.22 -13.02 -26.52
N GLN A 127 -3.51 -13.37 -26.59
CA GLN A 127 -4.49 -13.06 -25.55
C GLN A 127 -4.15 -13.74 -24.23
N ARG A 128 -3.72 -15.01 -24.27
CA ARG A 128 -3.28 -15.72 -23.07
C ARG A 128 -2.04 -15.08 -22.45
N MET A 129 -1.08 -14.62 -23.25
CA MET A 129 0.09 -13.88 -22.75
C MET A 129 -0.29 -12.54 -22.12
N ARG A 130 -1.22 -11.80 -22.75
CA ARG A 130 -1.75 -10.56 -22.17
C ARG A 130 -2.44 -10.83 -20.85
N ARG A 131 -3.29 -11.85 -20.79
CA ARG A 131 -3.98 -12.23 -19.56
C ARG A 131 -3.01 -12.66 -18.47
N MET A 132 -1.96 -13.39 -18.82
CA MET A 132 -0.90 -13.76 -17.88
C MET A 132 -0.18 -12.54 -17.28
N VAL A 133 0.04 -11.47 -18.06
CA VAL A 133 0.59 -10.21 -17.54
C VAL A 133 -0.37 -9.58 -16.52
N GLU A 134 -1.66 -9.52 -16.84
CA GLU A 134 -2.69 -8.99 -15.93
C GLU A 134 -2.76 -9.76 -14.62
N LEU A 135 -2.87 -11.10 -14.70
CA LEU A 135 -2.90 -11.99 -13.53
C LEU A 135 -1.63 -11.87 -12.70
N ASN A 136 -0.46 -11.77 -13.33
CA ASN A 136 0.78 -11.54 -12.61
C ASN A 136 0.78 -10.19 -11.88
N THR A 137 0.28 -9.11 -12.50
CA THR A 137 0.13 -7.81 -11.83
C THR A 137 -0.79 -7.91 -10.61
N ILE A 138 -1.93 -8.59 -10.75
CA ILE A 138 -2.89 -8.81 -9.66
C ILE A 138 -2.24 -9.59 -8.51
N GLU A 139 -1.59 -10.71 -8.79
CA GLU A 139 -0.90 -11.51 -7.77
C GLU A 139 0.22 -10.74 -7.07
N GLN A 140 0.94 -9.88 -7.79
CA GLN A 140 1.96 -9.04 -7.16
C GLN A 140 1.35 -7.95 -6.26
N CYS A 141 0.19 -7.40 -6.60
CA CYS A 141 -0.55 -6.51 -5.70
C CYS A 141 -0.97 -7.22 -4.42
N ILE A 142 -1.47 -8.46 -4.54
CA ILE A 142 -1.81 -9.31 -3.40
C ILE A 142 -0.56 -9.59 -2.55
N ASN A 143 0.60 -9.82 -3.17
CA ASN A 143 1.84 -10.02 -2.44
C ASN A 143 2.30 -8.78 -1.68
N VAL A 144 2.14 -7.56 -2.23
CA VAL A 144 2.34 -6.30 -1.50
C VAL A 144 1.39 -6.21 -0.31
N PHE A 145 0.12 -6.54 -0.54
CA PHE A 145 -0.91 -6.50 0.51
C PHE A 145 -0.59 -7.44 1.68
N LYS A 146 -0.01 -8.61 1.42
CA LYS A 146 0.42 -9.58 2.46
C LYS A 146 1.57 -9.10 3.33
N ILE A 147 2.28 -8.03 2.96
CA ILE A 147 3.40 -7.53 3.75
C ILE A 147 2.83 -6.97 5.06
N GLY A 148 3.23 -7.55 6.21
CA GLY A 148 2.71 -7.14 7.52
C GLY A 148 2.88 -5.65 7.80
N LEU A 149 3.96 -5.02 7.32
CA LEU A 149 4.09 -3.56 7.39
C LEU A 149 2.96 -2.81 6.67
N VAL A 150 2.61 -3.22 5.45
CA VAL A 150 1.58 -2.57 4.64
C VAL A 150 0.22 -2.71 5.35
N GLN A 151 -0.09 -3.91 5.83
CA GLN A 151 -1.32 -4.15 6.60
C GLN A 151 -1.38 -3.32 7.88
N ARG A 152 -0.30 -3.26 8.67
CA ARG A 152 -0.22 -2.39 9.86
C ARG A 152 -0.53 -0.94 9.52
N HIS A 153 0.10 -0.43 8.46
CA HIS A 153 -0.05 0.96 8.08
C HIS A 153 -1.47 1.25 7.55
N GLN A 154 -2.08 0.31 6.83
CA GLN A 154 -3.47 0.41 6.37
C GLN A 154 -4.46 0.41 7.54
N VAL A 155 -4.29 -0.47 8.52
CA VAL A 155 -5.13 -0.47 9.74
C VAL A 155 -4.97 0.84 10.52
N LYS A 156 -3.72 1.30 10.67
CA LYS A 156 -3.38 2.45 11.51
C LYS A 156 -3.73 3.80 10.87
N TYR A 157 -3.63 3.94 9.55
CA TYR A 157 -3.76 5.23 8.86
C TYR A 157 -4.64 5.19 7.60
N GLY A 158 -5.22 4.05 7.23
CA GLY A 158 -6.03 3.91 6.02
C GLY A 158 -5.24 3.89 4.70
N PHE A 159 -3.91 3.77 4.76
CA PHE A 159 -3.03 3.74 3.59
C PHE A 159 -1.72 2.97 3.88
N PRO A 160 -0.95 2.52 2.88
CA PRO A 160 -1.04 2.84 1.45
C PRO A 160 -2.17 2.11 0.73
N ARG A 161 -2.77 2.75 -0.29
CA ARG A 161 -3.61 2.06 -1.28
C ARG A 161 -2.72 1.37 -2.30
N ILE A 162 -3.12 0.20 -2.78
CA ILE A 162 -2.35 -0.57 -3.75
C ILE A 162 -3.12 -0.57 -5.07
N HIS A 163 -2.44 -0.20 -6.15
CA HIS A 163 -3.02 -0.10 -7.49
C HIS A 163 -2.25 -1.02 -8.44
N GLY A 164 -2.96 -1.91 -9.12
CA GLY A 164 -2.40 -2.73 -10.19
C GLY A 164 -2.63 -2.07 -11.54
N LEU A 165 -1.57 -1.74 -12.27
CA LEU A 165 -1.65 -1.10 -13.57
C LEU A 165 -0.93 -1.94 -14.62
N VAL A 166 -1.45 -2.00 -15.85
CA VAL A 166 -0.78 -2.66 -16.98
C VAL A 166 -0.63 -1.66 -18.12
N TYR A 167 0.62 -1.41 -18.50
CA TYR A 167 0.94 -0.50 -19.60
C TYR A 167 0.96 -1.21 -20.95
N ASP A 168 0.30 -0.62 -21.93
CA ASP A 168 0.30 -1.11 -23.30
C ASP A 168 1.31 -0.33 -24.15
N LEU A 169 2.40 -1.01 -24.51
CA LEU A 169 3.47 -0.45 -25.34
C LEU A 169 2.98 -0.05 -26.74
N LYS A 170 1.91 -0.67 -27.26
CA LYS A 170 1.44 -0.43 -28.64
C LYS A 170 0.68 0.88 -28.79
N ASN A 171 -0.16 1.21 -27.82
CA ASN A 171 -1.07 2.37 -27.88
C ASN A 171 -0.80 3.41 -26.77
N GLY A 172 0.13 3.13 -25.85
CA GLY A 172 0.49 4.02 -24.74
C GLY A 172 -0.57 4.13 -23.63
N GLN A 173 -1.54 3.22 -23.58
CA GLN A 173 -2.60 3.22 -22.58
C GLN A 173 -2.15 2.53 -21.29
N LEU A 174 -2.76 2.95 -20.18
CA LEU A 174 -2.55 2.36 -18.87
C LEU A 174 -3.89 1.80 -18.37
N ASN A 175 -3.95 0.48 -18.22
CA ASN A 175 -5.16 -0.21 -17.80
C ASN A 175 -5.06 -0.50 -16.32
N GLU A 176 -6.07 -0.08 -15.55
CA GLU A 176 -6.18 -0.41 -14.14
C GLU A 176 -6.80 -1.79 -13.98
N MET A 177 -6.16 -2.62 -13.14
CA MET A 177 -6.63 -3.95 -12.81
C MET A 177 -7.64 -3.82 -11.67
N ASP A 178 -8.80 -4.48 -11.84
CA ASP A 178 -9.77 -4.61 -10.78
C ASP A 178 -9.28 -5.67 -9.78
N ILE A 179 -9.07 -5.27 -8.53
CA ILE A 179 -8.50 -6.11 -7.47
C ILE A 179 -9.40 -6.01 -6.26
N ASP A 180 -10.14 -7.09 -5.99
CA ASP A 180 -11.00 -7.20 -4.83
C ASP A 180 -10.20 -7.66 -3.60
N PHE A 181 -9.57 -6.70 -2.92
CA PHE A 181 -8.85 -6.96 -1.67
C PHE A 181 -9.80 -7.40 -0.54
N ASP A 182 -11.06 -6.96 -0.53
CA ASP A 182 -12.01 -7.27 0.53
C ASP A 182 -12.41 -8.75 0.48
N SER A 183 -12.75 -9.25 -0.70
CA SER A 183 -13.00 -10.68 -0.93
C SER A 183 -11.76 -11.52 -0.62
N TYR A 184 -10.57 -11.04 -0.97
CA TYR A 184 -9.32 -11.72 -0.63
C TYR A 184 -9.15 -11.85 0.90
N VAL A 185 -9.36 -10.75 1.64
CA VAL A 185 -9.27 -10.74 3.10
C VAL A 185 -10.32 -11.66 3.73
N GLN A 186 -11.58 -11.60 3.29
CA GLN A 186 -12.66 -12.45 3.79
C GLN A 186 -12.33 -13.93 3.58
N LYS A 187 -11.86 -14.31 2.38
CA LYS A 187 -11.54 -15.70 2.04
C LYS A 187 -10.40 -16.27 2.87
N TYR A 188 -9.38 -15.46 3.17
CA TYR A 188 -8.16 -15.91 3.87
C TYR A 188 -8.00 -15.34 5.28
N GLN A 189 -9.09 -14.85 5.88
CA GLN A 189 -9.06 -14.19 7.19
C GLN A 189 -8.48 -15.10 8.27
N SER A 190 -8.76 -16.41 8.24
CA SER A 190 -8.23 -17.38 9.20
C SER A 190 -6.72 -17.60 9.09
N ILE A 191 -6.11 -17.27 7.96
CA ILE A 191 -4.69 -17.51 7.65
C ILE A 191 -3.86 -16.23 7.77
N TYR A 192 -4.39 -15.09 7.33
CA TYR A 192 -3.67 -13.81 7.26
C TYR A 192 -4.11 -12.76 8.29
N LYS A 193 -4.68 -13.17 9.44
CA LYS A 193 -5.01 -12.27 10.57
C LYS A 193 -3.77 -11.82 11.33
N LEU A 194 -2.84 -11.14 10.67
CA LEU A 194 -1.67 -10.54 11.32
C LEU A 194 -2.04 -9.25 12.07
N HIS A 195 -2.93 -8.46 11.48
CA HIS A 195 -3.48 -7.24 12.06
C HIS A 195 -5.00 -7.28 11.89
N SER A 196 -5.74 -7.10 12.98
CA SER A 196 -7.19 -7.06 12.94
C SER A 196 -7.64 -5.79 12.22
N PHE A 197 -8.16 -5.95 11.00
CA PHE A 197 -9.00 -4.93 10.42
C PHE A 197 -10.29 -4.86 11.24
N PRO A 198 -10.72 -3.66 11.70
CA PRO A 198 -12.06 -3.53 12.26
C PRO A 198 -13.09 -4.04 11.25
N ALA A 199 -14.25 -4.50 11.73
CA ALA A 199 -15.32 -5.04 10.89
C ALA A 199 -15.75 -4.08 9.76
N GLU A 200 -15.46 -2.78 9.93
CA GLU A 200 -15.57 -1.75 8.92
C GLU A 200 -14.22 -1.04 8.69
N VAL A 201 -13.81 -0.90 7.44
CA VAL A 201 -12.62 -0.10 7.06
C VAL A 201 -12.90 1.38 7.38
N PRO A 202 -12.03 2.06 8.15
CA PRO A 202 -12.22 3.47 8.47
C PRO A 202 -12.32 4.31 7.20
N LYS A 203 -13.43 5.03 7.03
CA LYS A 203 -13.70 5.88 5.86
C LYS A 203 -13.24 7.32 6.10
N HIS A 204 -13.23 7.76 7.36
CA HIS A 204 -12.96 9.15 7.74
C HIS A 204 -11.72 9.29 8.63
N ARG A 205 -11.10 10.47 8.58
CA ARG A 205 -9.94 10.82 9.43
C ARG A 205 -10.31 10.73 10.92
N SER A 206 -11.52 11.13 11.29
CA SER A 206 -12.07 11.01 12.66
C SER A 206 -12.00 9.57 13.16
N GLN A 207 -12.47 8.60 12.37
CA GLN A 207 -12.43 7.18 12.72
C GLN A 207 -10.99 6.66 12.91
N LEU A 208 -10.06 7.08 12.05
CA LEU A 208 -8.63 6.75 12.19
C LEU A 208 -8.02 7.34 13.46
N GLN A 209 -8.35 8.59 13.78
CA GLN A 209 -7.92 9.26 15.01
C GLN A 209 -8.42 8.51 16.25
N CYS A 210 -9.71 8.14 16.27
CA CYS A 210 -10.32 7.39 17.36
C CYS A 210 -9.66 6.01 17.57
N ASN A 211 -9.49 5.24 16.49
CA ASN A 211 -8.83 3.94 16.55
C ASN A 211 -7.37 4.06 17.00
N MET A 212 -6.67 5.10 16.55
CA MET A 212 -5.30 5.38 16.98
C MET A 212 -5.23 5.69 18.48
N ILE A 213 -6.13 6.54 18.99
CA ILE A 213 -6.14 6.91 20.42
C ILE A 213 -6.29 5.65 21.28
N ARG A 214 -7.25 4.78 20.94
CA ARG A 214 -7.44 3.50 21.64
C ARG A 214 -6.20 2.61 21.55
N SER A 215 -5.63 2.46 20.35
CA SER A 215 -4.41 1.66 20.14
C SER A 215 -3.17 2.21 20.88
N LEU A 216 -3.06 3.53 21.05
CA LEU A 216 -1.97 4.14 21.82
C LEU A 216 -2.12 3.93 23.32
N ALA A 217 -3.37 3.83 23.81
CA ALA A 217 -3.69 3.60 25.21
C ALA A 217 -3.57 2.13 25.63
N GLU A 218 -3.79 1.18 24.71
CA GLU A 218 -3.69 -0.26 24.99
C GLU A 218 -2.40 -0.65 25.75
N GLY A 219 -2.56 -1.18 26.96
CA GLY A 219 -1.45 -1.62 27.81
C GLY A 219 -0.72 -0.50 28.57
N HIS A 220 -1.22 0.72 28.52
CA HIS A 220 -0.70 1.90 29.23
C HIS A 220 -1.71 2.51 30.21
N ASP A 221 -2.79 1.78 30.51
CA ASP A 221 -3.80 2.16 31.48
C ASP A 221 -3.22 2.19 32.90
N GLU A 222 -3.31 3.34 33.57
CA GLU A 222 -2.99 3.44 35.01
C GLU A 222 -4.18 2.92 35.85
N GLU A 223 -5.38 3.19 35.36
CA GLU A 223 -6.66 2.67 35.83
C GLU A 223 -7.50 2.25 34.61
N PRO A 224 -8.48 1.34 34.75
CA PRO A 224 -9.29 0.89 33.61
C PRO A 224 -9.92 2.08 32.84
N GLY A 225 -9.46 2.30 31.60
CA GLY A 225 -9.96 3.39 30.74
C GLY A 225 -9.32 4.77 30.97
N ARG A 226 -8.33 4.91 31.86
CA ARG A 226 -7.63 6.17 32.13
C ARG A 226 -6.13 6.04 31.91
N VAL A 227 -5.56 7.07 31.29
CA VAL A 227 -4.14 7.12 30.91
C VAL A 227 -3.52 8.44 31.33
N SER A 228 -2.22 8.46 31.64
CA SER A 228 -1.48 9.70 31.90
C SER A 228 -1.59 10.70 30.74
N VAL A 229 -1.95 11.94 31.05
CA VAL A 229 -2.02 13.05 30.10
C VAL A 229 -0.66 13.28 29.42
N LYS A 230 0.42 13.21 30.20
CA LYS A 230 1.79 13.40 29.68
C LYS A 230 2.15 12.30 28.69
N PHE A 231 1.76 11.06 28.96
CA PHE A 231 1.95 9.95 28.04
C PHE A 231 1.16 10.17 26.75
N MET A 232 -0.15 10.45 26.86
CA MET A 232 -1.02 10.61 25.69
C MET A 232 -0.59 11.78 24.80
N LYS A 233 -0.29 12.95 25.38
CA LYS A 233 0.26 14.07 24.59
C LYS A 233 1.52 13.66 23.83
N ARG A 234 2.47 12.99 24.50
CA ARG A 234 3.72 12.54 23.86
C ARG A 234 3.46 11.48 22.78
N ALA A 235 2.53 10.56 23.02
CA ALA A 235 2.21 9.48 22.10
C ALA A 235 1.51 10.02 20.84
N MET A 236 0.50 10.88 21.00
CA MET A 236 -0.21 11.52 19.89
C MET A 236 0.71 12.45 19.09
N SER A 237 1.63 13.18 19.73
CA SER A 237 2.61 14.03 19.03
C SER A 237 3.60 13.23 18.15
N LYS A 238 3.78 11.93 18.40
CA LYS A 238 4.56 11.05 17.51
C LYS A 238 3.78 10.61 16.27
N GLU A 239 2.49 10.95 16.18
CA GLU A 239 1.59 10.58 15.10
C GLU A 239 1.08 11.81 14.31
N PRO A 240 1.99 12.62 13.70
CA PRO A 240 1.66 13.90 13.07
C PRO A 240 0.79 13.77 11.81
N ILE A 241 0.57 12.54 11.34
CA ILE A 241 -0.33 12.25 10.21
C ILE A 241 -1.79 12.38 10.65
N LEU A 242 -2.08 11.98 11.89
CA LEU A 242 -3.44 11.99 12.41
C LEU A 242 -3.69 13.18 13.31
N PHE A 243 -2.71 13.70 14.04
CA PHE A 243 -2.93 14.77 15.02
C PHE A 243 -2.04 15.99 14.78
N SER A 244 -2.63 17.18 14.85
CA SER A 244 -1.89 18.43 15.03
C SER A 244 -1.67 18.73 16.52
N GLU A 245 -0.65 19.51 16.84
CA GLU A 245 -0.41 19.94 18.23
C GLU A 245 -1.57 20.75 18.81
N THR A 246 -2.27 21.52 17.97
CA THR A 246 -3.48 22.25 18.35
C THR A 246 -4.64 21.30 18.67
N GLU A 247 -4.89 20.29 17.83
CA GLU A 247 -5.91 19.27 18.06
C GLU A 247 -5.64 18.50 19.35
N ILE A 248 -4.39 18.12 19.61
CA ILE A 248 -4.00 17.41 20.84
C ILE A 248 -4.31 18.26 22.07
N ASN A 249 -3.89 19.52 22.08
CA ASN A 249 -4.09 20.40 23.23
C ASN A 249 -5.59 20.67 23.46
N SER A 250 -6.35 20.97 22.41
CA SER A 250 -7.79 21.19 22.52
C SER A 250 -8.54 19.94 22.99
N ALA A 251 -8.19 18.76 22.48
CA ALA A 251 -8.81 17.50 22.90
C ALA A 251 -8.55 17.20 24.37
N ILE A 252 -7.31 17.38 24.83
CA ILE A 252 -6.95 17.15 26.24
C ILE A 252 -7.61 18.18 27.15
N THR A 253 -7.57 19.47 26.82
CA THR A 253 -8.23 20.50 27.64
C THR A 253 -9.71 20.18 27.79
N ARG A 254 -10.41 19.85 26.70
CA ARG A 254 -11.82 19.49 26.76
C ARG A 254 -12.09 18.23 27.57
N ALA A 255 -11.22 17.23 27.48
CA ALA A 255 -11.37 15.99 28.25
C ALA A 255 -11.19 16.22 29.77
N GLN A 256 -10.45 17.26 30.16
CA GLN A 256 -10.18 17.63 31.56
C GLN A 256 -11.15 18.67 32.16
N GLU A 257 -12.05 19.27 31.37
CA GLU A 257 -12.94 20.37 31.82
C GLU A 257 -13.77 20.05 33.08
N ASP A 258 -14.08 18.76 33.31
CA ASP A 258 -14.86 18.27 34.45
C ASP A 258 -14.10 17.26 35.34
N GLU A 259 -12.77 17.21 35.25
CA GLU A 259 -11.96 16.24 36.02
C GLU A 259 -11.26 16.89 37.23
N THR A 260 -11.18 16.14 38.33
CA THR A 260 -10.52 16.58 39.56
C THR A 260 -9.02 16.29 39.59
N ASP A 261 -8.55 15.41 38.69
CA ASP A 261 -7.16 14.99 38.57
C ASP A 261 -6.59 15.42 37.21
N ASP A 262 -5.63 16.34 37.24
CA ASP A 262 -4.97 16.86 36.03
C ASP A 262 -3.91 15.89 35.46
N SER A 263 -3.59 14.80 36.17
CA SER A 263 -2.50 13.89 35.79
C SER A 263 -2.95 12.76 34.85
N THR A 264 -4.19 12.31 34.97
CA THR A 264 -4.82 11.27 34.15
C THR A 264 -5.98 11.82 33.33
N VAL A 265 -6.39 11.10 32.29
CA VAL A 265 -7.51 11.48 31.43
C VAL A 265 -8.24 10.24 30.93
N ASP A 266 -9.57 10.32 30.85
CA ASP A 266 -10.42 9.29 30.28
C ASP A 266 -10.23 9.21 28.75
N ILE A 267 -9.92 8.01 28.26
CA ILE A 267 -9.68 7.75 26.84
C ILE A 267 -10.92 8.08 26.00
N GLU A 268 -12.13 7.70 26.45
CA GLU A 268 -13.34 7.89 25.65
C GLU A 268 -13.76 9.37 25.59
N LYS A 269 -13.39 10.18 26.59
CA LYS A 269 -13.54 11.64 26.49
C LYS A 269 -12.65 12.23 25.39
N ILE A 270 -11.39 11.78 25.27
CA ILE A 270 -10.51 12.22 24.17
C ILE A 270 -11.08 11.74 22.84
N VAL A 271 -11.52 10.47 22.75
CA VAL A 271 -12.12 9.92 21.53
C VAL A 271 -13.34 10.73 21.10
N SER A 272 -14.22 11.12 22.04
CA SER A 272 -15.44 11.89 21.75
C SER A 272 -15.15 13.26 21.09
N TYR A 273 -13.98 13.86 21.33
CA TYR A 273 -13.56 15.09 20.65
C TYR A 273 -13.37 14.89 19.15
N PHE A 274 -12.88 13.72 18.75
CA PHE A 274 -12.59 13.38 17.36
C PHE A 274 -13.74 12.66 16.65
N ASP A 275 -14.79 12.24 17.35
CA ASP A 275 -15.94 11.54 16.79
C ASP A 275 -16.95 12.54 16.19
N HIS A 276 -16.68 12.94 14.95
CA HIS A 276 -17.52 13.84 14.13
C HIS A 276 -17.56 13.42 12.66
#